data_AF-A0A2K1NRW2-F1
#
_entry.id   AF-A0A2K1NRW2-F1
#
_cell.length_a   1.000
_cell.length_b   1.000
_cell.length_c   1.000
_cell.angle_alpha   90.00
_cell.angle_beta   90.00
_cell.angle_gamma   90.00
#
_symmetry.space_group_name_H-M   'P 1'
#
loop_
_entity.id
_entity.type
_entity.pdbx_description
1 polymer ?
#
loop_
_entity_poly.entity_id
_entity_poly.type
_entity_poly.pdbx_seq_one_letter_code
_entity_poly.pdbx_strand_id
1 'polypeptide(L)'
;MKKTKFNEGFTVVEVLIVLGIISILASIAIPSVTRLINQAKATKIVTEMQNVQVAVMNYGIYNSTLSGVTFAALLSDGYLTSQPENIEIVKDSSTPLEIRIVYDGDSPTATELKKINNNILIDNDTAYLVVKY
;
A
#
# COMPACT_ATOMS: atom_id res chain seq x y z
N MET A 1 -1.27 -15.62 -65.70
CA MET A 1 -2.07 -14.51 -65.13
C MET A 1 -1.60 -14.23 -63.71
N LYS A 2 -1.03 -13.06 -63.43
CA LYS A 2 -0.45 -12.71 -62.13
C LYS A 2 -1.52 -11.98 -61.31
N LYS A 3 -2.08 -12.64 -60.29
CA LYS A 3 -3.07 -12.02 -59.39
C LYS A 3 -2.36 -10.91 -58.59
N THR A 4 -2.72 -9.66 -58.85
CA THR A 4 -2.33 -8.52 -58.01
C THR A 4 -3.08 -8.63 -56.68
N LYS A 5 -2.36 -8.81 -55.57
CA LYS A 5 -2.93 -8.71 -54.24
C LYS A 5 -3.25 -7.23 -53.98
N PHE A 6 -4.52 -6.90 -53.73
CA PHE A 6 -4.89 -5.61 -53.18
C PHE A 6 -4.38 -5.56 -51.74
N ASN A 7 -3.41 -4.69 -51.48
CA ASN A 7 -3.01 -4.36 -50.11
C ASN A 7 -4.01 -3.32 -49.60
N GLU A 8 -5.10 -3.80 -49.00
CA GLU A 8 -6.08 -2.96 -48.33
C GLU A 8 -5.44 -2.41 -47.05
N GLY A 9 -5.12 -1.12 -47.06
CA GLY A 9 -4.64 -0.38 -45.89
C GLY A 9 -5.81 0.29 -45.15
N PHE A 10 -5.64 0.50 -43.84
CA PHE A 10 -6.59 1.26 -43.03
C PHE A 10 -6.68 2.70 -43.51
N THR A 11 -7.90 3.24 -43.62
CA THR A 11 -8.10 4.65 -43.93
C THR A 11 -7.88 5.52 -42.69
N VAL A 12 -7.48 6.78 -42.90
CA VAL A 12 -7.33 7.75 -41.82
C VAL A 12 -8.66 7.96 -41.08
N VAL A 13 -9.79 7.96 -41.82
CA VAL A 13 -11.12 8.14 -41.25
C VAL A 13 -11.47 7.02 -40.28
N GLU A 14 -11.11 5.76 -40.59
CA GLU A 14 -11.36 4.63 -39.68
C GLU A 14 -10.56 4.76 -38.38
N VAL A 15 -9.29 5.17 -38.45
CA VAL A 15 -8.48 5.41 -37.23
C VAL A 15 -9.06 6.56 -36.41
N LEU A 16 -9.55 7.63 -37.05
CA LEU A 16 -10.15 8.77 -36.35
C LEU A 16 -11.44 8.40 -35.60
N ILE A 17 -12.33 7.61 -36.22
CA ILE A 17 -13.56 7.14 -35.56
C ILE A 17 -13.22 6.24 -34.37
N VAL A 18 -12.27 5.32 -34.54
CA VAL A 18 -11.85 4.41 -33.47
C VAL A 18 -11.24 5.17 -32.30
N LEU A 19 -10.33 6.12 -32.56
CA LEU A 19 -9.75 6.95 -31.51
C LEU A 19 -10.80 7.81 -30.80
N GLY A 20 -11.81 8.31 -31.52
CA GLY A 20 -12.92 9.05 -30.94
C GLY A 20 -13.76 8.22 -29.97
N ILE A 21 -14.07 6.97 -30.31
CA ILE A 21 -14.80 6.07 -29.40
C ILE A 21 -13.92 5.69 -28.20
N ILE A 22 -12.65 5.35 -28.42
CA ILE A 22 -11.71 5.02 -27.34
C ILE A 22 -11.53 6.20 -26.38
N SER A 23 -11.44 7.45 -26.87
CA SER A 23 -11.28 8.61 -26.01
C SER A 23 -12.48 8.86 -25.11
N ILE A 24 -13.70 8.63 -25.62
CA ILE A 24 -14.93 8.74 -24.81
C ILE A 24 -14.93 7.68 -23.71
N LEU A 25 -14.65 6.43 -24.06
CA LEU A 25 -14.60 5.33 -23.08
C LEU A 25 -13.49 5.54 -22.03
N ALA A 26 -12.29 5.95 -22.47
CA ALA A 26 -11.15 6.20 -21.61
C ALA A 26 -11.42 7.33 -20.61
N SER A 27 -12.10 8.40 -21.04
CA SER A 27 -12.43 9.53 -20.17
C SER A 27 -13.29 9.14 -18.96
N ILE A 28 -14.17 8.15 -19.12
CA ILE A 28 -15.02 7.63 -18.03
C ILE A 28 -14.26 6.57 -17.21
N ALA A 29 -13.48 5.71 -17.87
CA ALA A 29 -12.81 4.58 -17.23
C ALA A 29 -11.62 4.99 -16.36
N ILE A 30 -10.76 5.91 -16.83
CA ILE A 30 -9.51 6.31 -16.16
C ILE A 30 -9.73 6.75 -14.69
N PRO A 31 -10.62 7.71 -14.37
CA PRO A 31 -10.79 8.15 -12.97
C PRO A 31 -11.26 7.02 -12.04
N SER A 32 -12.11 6.12 -12.54
CA SER A 32 -12.59 4.96 -11.77
C SER A 32 -11.46 3.99 -11.46
N VAL A 33 -10.64 3.65 -12.47
CA VAL A 33 -9.49 2.75 -12.31
C VAL A 33 -8.44 3.36 -11.37
N THR A 34 -8.12 4.64 -11.52
CA THR A 34 -7.16 5.33 -10.63
C THR A 34 -7.62 5.28 -9.17
N ARG A 35 -8.91 5.50 -8.90
CA ARG A 35 -9.46 5.39 -7.54
C ARG A 35 -9.34 3.98 -6.98
N LEU A 36 -9.63 2.95 -7.78
CA LEU A 36 -9.47 1.56 -7.37
C LEU A 36 -8.01 1.20 -7.06
N ILE A 37 -7.07 1.67 -7.88
CA ILE A 37 -5.63 1.46 -7.63
C ILE A 37 -5.21 2.14 -6.33
N ASN A 38 -5.65 3.37 -6.08
CA ASN A 38 -5.31 4.08 -4.84
C ASN A 38 -5.90 3.39 -3.60
N GLN A 39 -7.14 2.90 -3.69
CA GLN A 39 -7.75 2.12 -2.61
C GLN A 39 -7.01 0.79 -2.38
N ALA A 40 -6.61 0.10 -3.45
CA ALA A 40 -5.84 -1.14 -3.34
C ALA A 40 -4.47 -0.92 -2.69
N LYS A 41 -3.78 0.18 -3.03
CA LYS A 41 -2.53 0.59 -2.36
C LYS A 41 -2.76 0.84 -0.87
N ALA A 42 -3.84 1.53 -0.51
CA ALA A 42 -4.15 1.82 0.89
C ALA A 42 -4.44 0.54 1.68
N THR A 43 -5.22 -0.38 1.12
CA THR A 43 -5.48 -1.69 1.73
C THR A 43 -4.20 -2.51 1.89
N LYS A 44 -3.29 -2.46 0.90
CA LYS A 44 -2.00 -3.14 0.96
C LYS A 44 -1.17 -2.62 2.15
N ILE A 45 -0.99 -1.30 2.27
CA ILE A 45 -0.22 -0.70 3.36
C ILE A 45 -0.84 -1.03 4.72
N VAL A 46 -2.17 -0.92 4.87
CA VAL A 46 -2.85 -1.29 6.12
C VAL A 46 -2.59 -2.74 6.49
N THR A 47 -2.63 -3.65 5.51
CA THR A 47 -2.37 -5.08 5.73
C THR A 47 -0.92 -5.31 6.14
N GLU A 48 0.03 -4.62 5.50
CA GLU A 48 1.45 -4.69 5.87
C GLU A 48 1.70 -4.17 7.29
N MET A 49 1.08 -3.05 7.68
CA MET A 49 1.15 -2.53 9.05
C MET A 49 0.58 -3.52 10.06
N GLN A 50 -0.54 -4.20 9.74
CA GLN A 50 -1.11 -5.24 10.59
C GLN A 50 -0.22 -6.47 10.71
N ASN A 51 0.43 -6.89 9.62
CA ASN A 51 1.38 -8.00 9.67
C ASN A 51 2.57 -7.68 10.58
N VAL A 52 3.10 -6.45 10.49
CA VAL A 52 4.14 -5.98 11.42
C VAL A 52 3.61 -5.92 12.85
N GLN A 53 2.36 -5.50 13.06
CA GLN A 53 1.72 -5.48 14.38
C GLN A 53 1.66 -6.86 15.01
N VAL A 54 1.25 -7.87 14.25
CA VAL A 54 1.21 -9.26 14.70
C VAL A 54 2.62 -9.78 14.97
N ALA A 55 3.60 -9.45 14.12
CA ALA A 55 4.99 -9.84 14.33
C ALA A 55 5.58 -9.27 15.62
N VAL A 56 5.36 -7.98 15.89
CA VAL A 56 5.80 -7.32 17.14
C VAL A 56 5.10 -7.92 18.35
N MET A 57 3.79 -8.20 18.25
CA MET A 57 3.04 -8.85 19.33
C MET A 57 3.58 -10.26 19.63
N ASN A 58 3.84 -11.06 18.58
CA ASN A 58 4.42 -12.39 18.73
C ASN A 58 5.82 -12.36 19.34
N TYR A 59 6.65 -11.40 18.94
CA TYR A 59 7.95 -11.17 19.57
C TYR A 59 7.81 -10.91 21.08
N GLY A 60 6.79 -10.14 21.49
CA GLY A 60 6.49 -9.84 22.91
C GLY A 60 5.96 -11.01 23.74
N ILE A 61 5.47 -12.08 23.11
CA ILE A 61 5.07 -13.30 23.84
C ILE A 61 6.30 -14.01 24.41
N TYR A 62 7.39 -14.04 23.64
CA TYR A 62 8.63 -14.75 24.00
C TYR A 62 9.69 -13.85 24.66
N ASN A 63 9.57 -12.53 24.50
CA ASN A 63 10.47 -11.56 25.09
C ASN A 63 9.72 -10.72 26.12
N SER A 64 10.18 -10.75 27.39
CA SER A 64 9.56 -10.01 28.50
C SER A 64 9.61 -8.48 28.34
N THR A 65 10.43 -7.97 27.43
CA THR A 65 10.43 -6.55 27.05
C THR A 65 10.50 -6.40 25.54
N LEU A 66 9.77 -5.44 24.99
CA LEU A 66 9.88 -5.08 23.57
C LEU A 66 11.03 -4.09 23.29
N SER A 67 12.00 -3.97 24.20
CA SER A 67 13.08 -2.98 24.08
C SER A 67 14.08 -3.25 22.95
N GLY A 68 14.14 -4.49 22.45
CA GLY A 68 15.01 -4.89 21.33
C GLY A 68 14.29 -5.08 20.00
N VAL A 69 12.99 -4.76 19.92
CA VAL A 69 12.24 -5.02 18.69
C VAL A 69 12.69 -4.06 17.58
N THR A 70 13.21 -4.65 16.52
CA THR A 70 13.63 -3.97 15.30
C THR A 70 13.24 -4.85 14.12
N PHE A 71 13.17 -4.32 12.91
CA PHE A 71 12.94 -5.16 11.74
C PHE A 71 14.00 -6.26 11.60
N ALA A 72 15.27 -5.96 11.89
CA ALA A 72 16.33 -6.96 11.85
C ALA A 72 16.06 -8.14 12.80
N ALA A 73 15.62 -7.86 14.04
CA ALA A 73 15.24 -8.90 14.99
C ALA A 73 14.03 -9.71 14.50
N LEU A 74 12.99 -9.05 14.01
CA LEU A 74 11.78 -9.70 13.50
C LEU A 74 12.06 -10.61 12.28
N LEU A 75 13.00 -10.22 11.42
CA LEU A 75 13.42 -11.04 10.28
C LEU A 75 14.29 -12.21 10.72
N SER A 76 15.26 -11.98 11.61
CA SER A 76 16.16 -13.01 12.13
C SER A 76 15.39 -14.12 12.87
N ASP A 77 14.41 -13.73 13.68
CA ASP A 77 13.62 -14.66 14.48
C ASP A 77 12.45 -15.29 13.70
N GLY A 78 12.28 -14.94 12.42
CA GLY A 78 11.29 -15.53 11.52
C GLY A 78 9.86 -15.02 11.70
N TYR A 79 9.64 -13.92 12.41
CA TYR A 79 8.32 -13.29 12.53
C TYR A 79 7.91 -12.52 11.26
N LEU A 80 8.88 -12.07 10.46
CA LEU A 80 8.68 -11.43 9.16
C LEU A 80 9.57 -12.08 8.11
N THR A 81 9.08 -12.14 6.87
CA THR A 81 9.84 -12.64 5.71
C THR A 81 10.55 -11.53 4.93
N SER A 82 10.10 -10.29 5.09
CA SER A 82 10.67 -9.09 4.47
C SER A 82 10.29 -7.85 5.26
N GLN A 83 11.12 -6.81 5.19
CA GLN A 83 10.75 -5.49 5.69
C GLN A 83 9.84 -4.80 4.66
N PRO A 84 8.63 -4.37 5.05
CA PRO A 84 7.76 -3.60 4.15
C PRO A 84 8.29 -2.17 3.95
N GLU A 85 7.96 -1.59 2.80
CA GLU A 85 8.37 -0.22 2.45
C GLU A 85 7.55 0.82 3.24
N ASN A 86 8.20 1.93 3.59
CA ASN A 86 7.59 3.09 4.26
C ASN A 86 6.88 2.76 5.59
N ILE A 87 7.29 1.69 6.26
CA ILE A 87 6.80 1.35 7.60
C ILE A 87 7.99 1.31 8.55
N GLU A 88 7.84 2.03 9.65
CA GLU A 88 8.84 2.12 10.71
C GLU A 88 8.30 1.60 12.04
N ILE A 89 9.18 1.01 12.84
CA ILE A 89 8.87 0.63 14.22
C ILE A 89 9.51 1.67 15.12
N VAL A 90 8.68 2.51 15.72
CA VAL A 90 9.09 3.63 16.57
C VAL A 90 8.75 3.31 18.02
N LYS A 91 9.76 3.41 18.88
CA LYS A 91 9.60 3.33 20.34
C LYS A 91 9.62 4.75 20.91
N ASP A 92 8.58 5.10 21.65
CA ASP A 92 8.55 6.36 22.38
C ASP A 92 9.17 6.15 23.78
N SER A 93 10.18 6.94 24.11
CA SER A 93 10.83 6.87 25.44
C SER A 93 9.92 7.36 26.56
N SER A 94 8.88 8.12 26.24
CA SER A 94 7.87 8.60 27.19
C SER A 94 6.77 7.57 27.48
N THR A 95 6.54 6.61 26.57
CA THR A 95 5.62 5.47 26.77
C THR A 95 6.35 4.14 26.53
N PRO A 96 7.21 3.69 27.47
CA PRO A 96 8.11 2.54 27.23
C PRO A 96 7.38 1.20 27.00
N LEU A 97 6.10 1.13 27.37
CA LEU A 97 5.20 -0.01 27.18
C LEU A 97 4.41 0.04 25.87
N GLU A 98 4.71 1.00 24.99
CA GLU A 98 4.04 1.16 23.71
C GLU A 98 5.05 1.19 22.56
N ILE A 99 4.69 0.50 21.48
CA ILE A 99 5.39 0.57 20.20
C ILE A 99 4.43 1.08 19.15
N ARG A 100 4.91 2.04 18.37
CA ARG A 100 4.20 2.62 17.24
C ARG A 100 4.73 1.99 15.96
N ILE A 101 3.83 1.48 15.15
CA ILE A 101 4.12 1.04 13.78
C ILE A 101 3.64 2.16 12.89
N VAL A 102 4.58 2.96 12.43
CA VAL A 102 4.37 4.23 11.76
C VAL A 102 4.46 4.01 10.27
N TYR A 103 3.55 4.62 9.52
CA TYR A 103 3.64 4.70 8.07
C TYR A 103 4.21 6.07 7.67
N ASP A 104 5.37 6.07 7.02
CA ASP A 104 6.14 7.26 6.62
C ASP A 104 6.03 7.59 5.12
N GLY A 105 5.02 7.04 4.44
CA GLY A 105 4.82 7.32 3.01
C GLY A 105 3.88 8.51 2.77
N ASP A 106 4.09 9.22 1.66
CA ASP A 106 3.24 10.36 1.28
C ASP A 106 1.86 9.94 0.72
N SER A 107 1.76 8.74 0.16
CA SER A 107 0.53 8.23 -0.45
C SER A 107 0.43 6.72 -0.31
N PRO A 108 -0.66 6.18 0.28
CA PRO A 108 -1.92 6.86 0.65
C PRO A 108 -1.85 7.68 1.94
N THR A 109 -2.70 8.69 2.07
CA THR A 109 -2.69 9.60 3.23
C THR A 109 -3.13 8.88 4.52
N ALA A 110 -2.73 9.38 5.69
CA ALA A 110 -3.11 8.79 6.96
C ALA A 110 -4.64 8.71 7.15
N THR A 111 -5.36 9.72 6.63
CA THR A 111 -6.82 9.74 6.63
C THR A 111 -7.41 8.63 5.76
N GLU A 112 -6.81 8.32 4.61
CA GLU A 112 -7.24 7.20 3.76
C GLU A 112 -7.01 5.85 4.43
N LEU A 113 -5.86 5.67 5.09
CA LEU A 113 -5.56 4.45 5.84
C LEU A 113 -6.54 4.23 6.99
N LYS A 114 -6.86 5.30 7.75
CA LYS A 114 -7.82 5.23 8.86
C LYS A 114 -9.25 4.87 8.42
N LYS A 115 -9.66 5.24 7.21
CA LYS A 115 -10.97 4.82 6.64
C LYS A 115 -11.05 3.31 6.40
N ILE A 116 -9.91 2.66 6.19
CA ILE A 116 -9.84 1.21 5.95
C ILE A 116 -9.76 0.45 7.27
N ASN A 117 -8.98 0.96 8.23
CA ASN A 117 -8.85 0.36 9.55
C ASN A 117 -8.96 1.41 10.66
N ASN A 118 -10.04 1.31 11.43
CA ASN A 118 -10.37 2.22 12.53
C ASN A 118 -9.38 2.17 13.70
N ASN A 119 -8.54 1.14 13.79
CA ASN A 119 -7.51 1.03 14.82
C ASN A 119 -6.28 1.89 14.51
N ILE A 120 -6.18 2.43 13.29
CA ILE A 120 -5.11 3.35 12.90
C ILE A 120 -5.36 4.72 13.56
N LEU A 121 -4.35 5.16 14.30
CA LEU A 121 -4.27 6.48 14.89
C LEU A 121 -3.50 7.42 13.96
N ILE A 122 -3.74 8.72 14.11
CA ILE A 122 -3.10 9.75 13.29
C ILE A 122 -2.51 10.79 14.23
N ASP A 123 -1.26 11.14 14.00
CA ASP A 123 -0.55 12.23 14.67
C ASP A 123 0.21 13.02 13.63
N ASN A 124 -0.01 14.33 13.54
CA ASN A 124 0.56 15.22 12.52
C ASN A 124 0.50 14.69 11.07
N ASP A 125 -0.64 14.10 10.68
CA ASP A 125 -0.88 13.47 9.37
C ASP A 125 -0.09 12.19 9.09
N THR A 126 0.59 11.64 10.10
CA THR A 126 1.25 10.34 10.04
C THR A 126 0.34 9.27 10.65
N ALA A 127 0.11 8.18 9.91
CA ALA A 127 -0.68 7.05 10.37
C ALA A 127 0.18 6.09 11.21
N TYR A 128 -0.35 5.61 12.32
CA TYR A 128 0.32 4.59 13.12
C TYR A 128 -0.64 3.62 13.80
N LEU A 129 -0.17 2.38 13.97
CA LEU A 129 -0.78 1.39 14.86
C LEU A 129 0.00 1.32 16.16
N VAL A 130 -0.67 0.96 17.25
CA VAL A 130 -0.04 0.80 18.57
C VAL A 130 -0.07 -0.66 18.98
N VAL A 131 1.06 -1.15 19.51
CA VAL A 131 1.16 -2.41 20.25
C VAL A 131 1.52 -2.06 21.68
N LYS A 132 0.71 -2.54 22.63
CA LYS A 132 0.95 -2.40 24.07
C LYS A 132 1.33 -3.76 24.65
N TYR A 133 2.20 -3.78 25.65
CA TYR A 133 2.63 -4.98 26.34
C TYR A 133 2.85 -4.72 27.84
#